data_AF-A0A8T4PNP1-F1
#
_entry.id   AF-A0A8T4PNP1-F1
#
_cell.length_a   1.000
_cell.length_b   1.000
_cell.length_c   1.000
_cell.angle_alpha   90.00
_cell.angle_beta   90.00
_cell.angle_gamma   90.00
#
_symmetry.space_group_name_H-M   'P 1'
#
loop_
_entity.id
_entity.type
_entity.pdbx_description
1 polymer ?
#
loop_
_entity_poly.entity_id
_entity_poly.type
_entity_poly.pdbx_seq_one_letter_code
_entity_poly.pdbx_strand_id
1 'polypeptide(L)'
;MANVSLTVPEELKAKMEKFPWINWSEVSREEAIEREKLNEDFEEFNRIVSKSKLTEEDAMRLAKEVNAGMYRKLKKLHPELR
;
A
#
# COMPACT_ATOMS: atom_id res chain seq x y z
N MET A 1 5.46 -22.97 -18.63
CA MET A 1 4.95 -22.43 -17.34
C MET A 1 5.79 -23.00 -16.21
N ALA A 2 6.04 -22.21 -15.17
CA ALA A 2 6.73 -22.65 -13.95
C ALA A 2 5.72 -23.24 -12.94
N ASN A 3 6.19 -24.19 -12.11
CA ASN A 3 5.40 -24.79 -11.03
C ASN A 3 5.94 -24.31 -9.68
N VAL A 4 5.04 -23.98 -8.76
CA VAL A 4 5.35 -23.64 -7.36
C VAL A 4 4.59 -24.63 -6.48
N SER A 5 5.31 -25.34 -5.62
CA SER A 5 4.74 -26.23 -4.61
C SER A 5 4.87 -25.58 -3.24
N LEU A 6 3.77 -25.54 -2.48
CA LEU A 6 3.71 -24.87 -1.19
C LEU A 6 3.45 -25.89 -0.08
N THR A 7 4.25 -25.82 0.97
CA THR A 7 3.99 -26.55 2.21
C THR A 7 3.28 -25.61 3.18
N VAL A 8 2.11 -26.02 3.67
CA VAL A 8 1.31 -25.26 4.63
C VAL A 8 1.20 -26.02 5.96
N PRO A 9 0.99 -25.32 7.08
CA PRO A 9 0.69 -25.96 8.36
C PRO A 9 -0.55 -26.85 8.29
N GLU A 10 -0.56 -27.95 9.04
CA GLU A 10 -1.65 -28.93 8.99
C GLU A 10 -2.98 -28.30 9.43
N GLU A 11 -2.96 -27.36 10.37
CA GLU A 11 -4.16 -26.64 10.83
C GLU A 11 -4.76 -25.77 9.72
N LEU A 12 -3.91 -25.21 8.85
CA LEU A 12 -4.37 -24.42 7.71
C LEU A 12 -4.98 -25.34 6.64
N LYS A 13 -4.32 -26.45 6.33
CA LYS A 13 -4.85 -27.46 5.40
C LYS A 13 -6.22 -27.97 5.85
N ALA A 14 -6.39 -28.30 7.13
CA ALA A 14 -7.67 -28.72 7.69
C ALA A 14 -8.77 -27.65 7.58
N LYS A 15 -8.42 -26.35 7.59
CA LYS A 15 -9.37 -25.26 7.33
C LYS A 15 -9.70 -25.15 5.84
N MET A 16 -8.71 -25.30 4.96
CA MET A 16 -8.90 -25.24 3.51
C MET A 16 -9.80 -26.38 3.01
N GLU A 17 -9.61 -27.59 3.53
CA GLU A 17 -10.41 -28.78 3.18
C GLU A 17 -11.90 -28.65 3.57
N LYS A 18 -12.22 -27.83 4.58
CA LYS A 18 -13.63 -27.52 4.94
C LYS A 18 -14.36 -26.70 3.86
N PHE A 19 -13.62 -26.07 2.96
CA PHE A 19 -14.16 -25.24 1.90
C PHE A 19 -13.73 -25.78 0.52
N PRO A 20 -14.20 -26.98 0.12
CA PRO A 20 -13.77 -27.64 -1.11
C PRO A 20 -14.23 -26.93 -2.38
N TRP A 21 -15.20 -26.02 -2.28
CA TRP A 21 -15.63 -25.18 -3.39
C TRP A 21 -14.66 -24.04 -3.71
N ILE A 22 -13.67 -23.78 -2.86
CA ILE A 22 -12.64 -22.75 -3.11
C ILE A 22 -11.49 -23.38 -3.88
N ASN A 23 -11.12 -22.78 -5.01
CA ASN A 23 -9.92 -23.13 -5.75
C ASN A 23 -8.68 -22.53 -5.08
N TRP A 24 -8.18 -23.19 -4.03
CA TRP A 24 -7.04 -22.70 -3.25
C TRP A 24 -5.76 -22.50 -4.07
N SER A 25 -5.59 -23.22 -5.17
CA SER A 25 -4.45 -23.03 -6.09
C SER A 25 -4.53 -21.69 -6.84
N GLU A 26 -5.75 -21.25 -7.19
CA GLU A 26 -5.98 -19.97 -7.84
C GLU A 26 -5.78 -18.81 -6.86
N VAL A 27 -6.35 -18.91 -5.66
CA VAL A 27 -6.11 -17.94 -4.57
C VAL A 27 -4.62 -17.79 -4.30
N SER A 28 -3.90 -18.91 -4.18
CA SER A 28 -2.45 -18.88 -3.94
C SER A 28 -1.68 -18.20 -5.08
N ARG A 29 -2.12 -18.38 -6.33
CA ARG A 29 -1.50 -17.75 -7.50
C ARG A 29 -1.77 -16.25 -7.53
N GLU A 30 -3.00 -15.83 -7.28
CA GLU A 30 -3.39 -14.42 -7.29
C GLU A 30 -2.64 -13.65 -6.20
N GLU A 31 -2.62 -14.19 -4.97
CA GLU A 31 -1.89 -13.58 -3.86
C GLU A 31 -0.38 -13.47 -4.13
N ALA A 32 0.22 -14.49 -4.75
CA ALA A 32 1.64 -14.45 -5.13
C ALA A 32 1.93 -13.34 -6.15
N ILE A 33 1.08 -13.19 -7.16
CA ILE A 33 1.23 -12.14 -8.19
C ILE A 33 1.04 -10.75 -7.55
N GLU A 34 0.04 -10.59 -6.68
CA GLU A 34 -0.22 -9.32 -6.02
C GLU A 34 0.92 -8.91 -5.09
N ARG A 35 1.46 -9.86 -4.30
CA ARG A 35 2.61 -9.58 -3.43
C ARG A 35 3.86 -9.22 -4.21
N GLU A 36 4.09 -9.86 -5.35
CA GLU A 36 5.24 -9.50 -6.19
C GLU A 36 5.11 -8.08 -6.74
N LYS A 37 3.93 -7.69 -7.23
CA LYS A 37 3.68 -6.30 -7.64
C LYS A 37 3.91 -5.29 -6.52
N LEU A 38 3.44 -5.63 -5.31
CA LEU A 38 3.67 -4.79 -4.14
C LEU A 38 5.18 -4.66 -3.82
N ASN A 39 5.94 -5.74 -3.96
CA ASN A 39 7.39 -5.72 -3.80
C ASN A 39 8.05 -4.82 -4.86
N GLU A 40 7.67 -4.95 -6.13
CA GLU A 40 8.16 -4.11 -7.23
C GLU A 40 7.88 -2.62 -6.97
N ASP A 41 6.65 -2.28 -6.54
CA ASP A 41 6.25 -0.92 -6.18
C ASP A 41 7.10 -0.38 -5.02
N PHE A 42 7.36 -1.22 -4.01
CA PHE A 42 8.16 -0.84 -2.85
C PHE A 42 9.64 -0.65 -3.22
N GLU A 43 10.19 -1.48 -4.10
CA GLU A 43 11.55 -1.32 -4.63
C GLU A 43 11.69 -0.03 -5.41
N GLU A 44 10.72 0.30 -6.27
CA GLU A 44 10.70 1.56 -7.02
C GLU A 44 10.56 2.76 -6.08
N PHE A 45 9.68 2.69 -5.09
CA PHE A 45 9.57 3.72 -4.04
C PHE A 45 10.92 3.94 -3.35
N ASN A 46 11.57 2.87 -2.89
CA ASN A 46 12.89 2.93 -2.25
C ASN A 46 13.94 3.53 -3.17
N ARG A 47 13.95 3.17 -4.45
CA ARG A 47 14.85 3.75 -5.46
C ARG A 47 14.66 5.26 -5.58
N ILE A 48 13.41 5.73 -5.63
CA ILE A 48 13.09 7.16 -5.69
C ILE A 48 13.54 7.87 -4.42
N VAL A 49 13.18 7.35 -3.23
CA VAL A 49 13.48 8.03 -1.97
C VAL A 49 14.96 7.94 -1.57
N SER A 50 15.72 6.97 -2.07
CA SER A 50 17.15 6.80 -1.76
C SER A 50 18.01 8.03 -2.13
N LYS A 51 17.55 8.84 -3.09
CA LYS A 51 18.21 10.09 -3.51
C LYS A 51 17.57 11.34 -2.92
N SER A 52 16.50 11.18 -2.15
CA SER A 52 15.80 12.29 -1.51
C SER A 52 16.68 12.93 -0.44
N LYS A 53 16.68 14.26 -0.41
CA LYS A 53 17.29 15.06 0.67
C LYS A 53 16.24 15.69 1.58
N LEU A 54 14.98 15.27 1.43
CA LEU A 54 13.87 15.81 2.21
C LEU A 54 14.10 15.49 3.70
N THR A 55 14.21 16.53 4.50
CA THR A 55 14.34 16.41 5.95
C THR A 55 12.98 16.49 6.63
N GLU A 56 12.92 16.11 7.91
CA GLU A 56 11.71 16.28 8.72
C GLU A 56 11.32 17.76 8.87
N GLU A 57 12.31 18.66 8.98
CA GLU A 57 12.08 20.11 9.02
C GLU A 57 11.45 20.61 7.71
N ASP A 58 11.92 20.12 6.56
CA ASP A 58 11.32 20.43 5.26
C ASP A 58 9.87 19.95 5.18
N ALA A 59 9.61 18.72 5.64
CA ALA A 59 8.26 18.18 5.68
C ALA A 59 7.32 19.03 6.56
N MET A 60 7.78 19.43 7.75
CA MET A 60 7.03 20.30 8.66
C MET A 60 6.77 21.69 8.07
N ARG A 61 7.76 22.27 7.38
CA ARG A 61 7.61 23.55 6.69
C ARG A 61 6.56 23.47 5.59
N LEU A 62 6.65 22.44 4.73
CA LEU A 62 5.68 22.22 3.66
C LEU A 62 4.28 21.99 4.21
N ALA A 63 4.13 21.23 5.29
CA ALA A 63 2.83 21.01 5.94
C ALA A 63 2.19 22.34 6.40
N LYS A 64 2.98 23.24 7.00
CA LYS A 64 2.50 24.58 7.41
C LYS A 64 2.06 25.42 6.20
N GLU A 65 2.85 25.41 5.12
CA GLU A 65 2.56 26.15 3.89
C GLU A 65 1.27 25.68 3.23
N VAL A 66 1.10 24.35 3.11
CA VAL A 66 -0.11 23.72 2.56
C VAL A 66 -1.34 24.06 3.40
N ASN A 67 -1.25 23.93 4.73
CA ASN A 67 -2.36 24.25 5.63
C ASN A 67 -2.76 25.72 5.53
N ALA A 68 -1.79 26.64 5.50
CA ALA A 68 -2.07 28.05 5.34
C ALA A 68 -2.70 28.35 3.97
N GLY A 69 -2.24 27.68 2.91
CA GLY A 69 -2.81 27.76 1.58
C GLY A 69 -4.26 27.31 1.54
N MET A 70 -4.55 26.14 2.09
CA MET A 70 -5.91 25.60 2.16
C MET A 70 -6.83 26.46 3.02
N TYR A 71 -6.36 26.94 4.16
CA TYR A 71 -7.12 27.87 5.00
C TYR A 71 -7.51 29.13 4.20
N ARG A 72 -6.56 29.75 3.48
CA ARG A 72 -6.86 30.93 2.63
C ARG A 72 -7.89 30.61 1.55
N LYS A 73 -7.80 29.43 0.92
CA LYS A 73 -8.75 28.99 -0.11
C LYS A 73 -10.15 28.80 0.48
N LEU A 74 -10.26 28.06 1.59
CA LEU A 74 -11.54 27.81 2.26
C LEU A 74 -12.18 29.10 2.76
N LYS A 75 -11.40 30.02 3.33
CA LYS A 75 -11.88 31.32 3.78
C LYS A 75 -12.45 32.19 2.65
N LYS A 76 -11.93 32.06 1.42
CA LYS A 76 -12.46 32.75 0.24
C LYS A 76 -13.76 32.10 -0.26
N LEU A 77 -13.84 30.77 -0.20
CA LEU A 77 -14.99 30.00 -0.65
C LEU A 77 -16.16 30.07 0.32
N HIS A 78 -15.88 30.20 1.62
CA HIS A 78 -16.84 30.18 2.71
C HIS A 78 -16.70 31.41 3.62
N PRO A 79 -16.98 32.63 3.12
CA PRO A 79 -16.95 33.84 3.93
C PRO A 79 -17.97 33.86 5.08
N GLU A 80 -19.01 33.02 5.01
CA GLU A 80 -20.08 32.86 6.00
C GLU A 80 -19.66 32.12 7.27
N LEU A 81 -18.57 31.35 7.23
CA LEU A 81 -18.06 30.57 8.37
C LEU A 81 -17.12 31.37 9.29
N ARG A 82 -17.23 32.71 9.26
CA ARG A 82 -16.32 33.63 9.95
C ARG A 82 -16.81 34.01 11.34
#